data_AF-A0A8J4EFQ4-F1
#
_entry.id   AF-A0A8J4EFQ4-F1
#
_cell.length_a   1.000
_cell.length_b   1.000
_cell.length_c   1.000
_cell.angle_alpha   90.00
_cell.angle_beta   90.00
_cell.angle_gamma   90.00
#
_symmetry.space_group_name_H-M   'P 1'
#
loop_
_entity.id
_entity.type
_entity.pdbx_description
1 polymer ?
#
loop_
_entity_poly.entity_id
_entity_poly.type
_entity_poly.pdbx_seq_one_letter_code
_entity_poly.pdbx_strand_id
1 'polypeptide(L)'
;MRISAAKPHWIERRSCSGWADRRARRGGRAHILRRVDDLLLHVLRYIHLVGFAVLLGGAVAQYLSGTLRINQAMLWGSIIQLASGIALAAPLRPEGDEPPVAKLVVKLLLAVMIFVMVFFSRRRAQVNKGHFLAIIVLTLVTAAVGTFWR
;
A
#
# COMPACT_ATOMS: atom_id res chain seq x y z
N MET A 1 -35.18 -65.98 -8.35
CA MET A 1 -33.92 -65.99 -9.11
C MET A 1 -33.36 -64.57 -9.13
N ARG A 2 -32.41 -64.22 -8.24
CA ARG A 2 -31.93 -62.85 -8.01
C ARG A 2 -30.51 -62.74 -8.58
N ILE A 3 -30.38 -62.07 -9.73
CA ILE A 3 -29.12 -61.93 -10.45
C ILE A 3 -28.31 -60.83 -9.75
N SER A 4 -27.25 -61.22 -9.04
CA SER A 4 -26.35 -60.29 -8.36
C SER A 4 -25.31 -59.78 -9.37
N ALA A 5 -25.49 -58.55 -9.85
CA ALA A 5 -24.55 -57.90 -10.75
C ALA A 5 -23.30 -57.45 -9.97
N ALA A 6 -22.21 -58.19 -10.11
CA ALA A 6 -20.90 -57.84 -9.55
C ALA A 6 -20.37 -56.56 -10.22
N LYS A 7 -20.21 -55.49 -9.42
CA LYS A 7 -19.63 -54.22 -9.89
C LYS A 7 -18.13 -54.40 -10.23
N PRO A 8 -17.65 -53.91 -11.38
CA PRO A 8 -16.24 -54.03 -11.76
C PRO A 8 -15.32 -53.24 -10.82
N HIS A 9 -14.39 -53.94 -10.17
CA HIS A 9 -13.45 -53.41 -9.17
C HIS A 9 -12.45 -52.35 -9.69
N TRP A 10 -12.39 -52.09 -11.00
CA TRP A 10 -11.46 -51.13 -11.61
C TRP A 10 -12.00 -49.68 -11.61
N ILE A 11 -13.28 -49.47 -11.27
CA ILE A 11 -13.90 -48.13 -11.27
C ILE A 11 -13.52 -47.34 -10.00
N GLU A 12 -13.24 -47.99 -8.88
CA GLU A 12 -12.94 -47.32 -7.59
C GLU A 12 -11.56 -46.62 -7.59
N ARG A 13 -10.54 -47.22 -8.22
CA ARG A 13 -9.14 -46.75 -8.12
C ARG A 13 -8.83 -45.46 -8.88
N ARG A 14 -9.60 -45.11 -9.91
CA ARG A 14 -9.37 -43.88 -10.69
C ARG A 14 -9.93 -42.62 -10.05
N SER A 15 -10.83 -42.76 -9.07
CA SER A 15 -11.40 -41.59 -8.40
C SER A 15 -10.38 -40.97 -7.43
N CYS A 16 -9.74 -41.74 -6.55
CA CYS A 16 -8.90 -41.15 -5.48
C CYS A 16 -7.61 -40.45 -5.96
N SER A 17 -7.01 -40.83 -7.09
CA SER A 17 -5.76 -40.22 -7.58
C SER A 17 -5.95 -38.79 -8.13
N GLY A 18 -7.04 -38.54 -8.84
CA GLY A 18 -7.32 -37.23 -9.44
C GLY A 18 -7.68 -36.14 -8.43
N TRP A 19 -8.30 -36.50 -7.30
CA TRP A 19 -8.63 -35.53 -6.24
C TRP A 19 -7.43 -35.14 -5.38
N ALA A 20 -6.45 -36.04 -5.21
CA ALA A 20 -5.20 -35.76 -4.49
C ALA A 20 -4.31 -34.78 -5.28
N ASP A 21 -4.12 -35.01 -6.58
CA ASP A 21 -3.31 -34.13 -7.45
C ASP A 21 -3.91 -32.71 -7.54
N ARG A 22 -5.24 -32.59 -7.69
CA ARG A 22 -5.91 -31.27 -7.70
C ARG A 22 -5.74 -30.48 -6.40
N ARG A 23 -5.74 -31.15 -5.23
CA ARG A 23 -5.49 -30.49 -3.94
C ARG A 23 -4.03 -30.05 -3.80
N ALA A 24 -3.08 -30.88 -4.19
CA ALA A 24 -1.66 -30.54 -4.17
C ALA A 24 -1.34 -29.33 -5.07
N ARG A 25 -1.93 -29.26 -6.28
CA ARG A 25 -1.76 -28.10 -7.18
C ARG A 25 -2.43 -26.83 -6.67
N ARG A 26 -3.60 -26.92 -6.02
CA ARG A 26 -4.23 -25.74 -5.37
C ARG A 26 -3.40 -25.22 -4.19
N GLY A 27 -2.84 -26.12 -3.38
CA GLY A 27 -1.96 -25.76 -2.26
C GLY A 27 -0.70 -25.03 -2.72
N GLY A 28 0.00 -25.57 -3.73
CA GLY A 28 1.20 -24.95 -4.30
C GLY A 28 0.94 -23.55 -4.87
N ARG A 29 -0.17 -23.35 -5.59
CA ARG A 29 -0.57 -22.03 -6.13
C ARG A 29 -0.90 -21.05 -5.01
N ALA A 30 -1.63 -21.46 -3.97
CA ALA A 30 -1.97 -20.59 -2.84
C ALA A 30 -0.74 -20.12 -2.05
N HIS A 31 0.30 -20.95 -1.91
CA HIS A 31 1.56 -20.55 -1.27
C HIS A 31 2.36 -19.56 -2.13
N ILE A 32 2.38 -19.75 -3.44
CA ILE A 32 3.05 -18.82 -4.37
C ILE A 32 2.33 -17.47 -4.37
N LEU A 33 1.00 -17.45 -4.44
CA LEU A 33 0.21 -16.22 -4.42
C LEU A 33 0.46 -15.41 -3.13
N ARG A 34 0.42 -16.06 -1.95
CA ARG A 34 0.71 -15.39 -0.67
C ARG A 34 2.10 -14.74 -0.63
N ARG A 35 3.15 -15.44 -1.11
CA ARG A 35 4.50 -14.85 -1.16
C ARG A 35 4.58 -13.65 -2.10
N VAL A 36 3.86 -13.69 -3.21
CA VAL A 36 3.83 -12.58 -4.18
C VAL A 36 3.09 -11.38 -3.58
N ASP A 37 1.98 -11.61 -2.87
CA ASP A 37 1.21 -10.56 -2.18
C ASP A 37 2.07 -9.88 -1.10
N ASP A 38 2.81 -10.67 -0.31
CA ASP A 38 3.72 -10.15 0.71
C ASP A 38 4.82 -9.28 0.09
N LEU A 39 5.46 -9.75 -0.99
CA LEU A 39 6.49 -8.99 -1.70
C LEU A 39 5.95 -7.68 -2.27
N LEU A 40 4.74 -7.70 -2.85
CA LEU A 40 4.09 -6.49 -3.38
C LEU A 40 3.88 -5.45 -2.28
N LEU A 41 3.35 -5.86 -1.12
CA LEU A 41 3.14 -4.97 0.02
C LEU A 41 4.45 -4.40 0.58
N HIS A 42 5.53 -5.20 0.61
CA HIS A 42 6.86 -4.74 1.02
C HIS A 42 7.43 -3.71 0.05
N VAL A 43 7.39 -3.98 -1.26
CA VAL A 43 7.85 -3.06 -2.30
C VAL A 43 7.04 -1.77 -2.30
N LEU A 44 5.72 -1.87 -2.17
CA LEU A 44 4.84 -0.70 -2.11
C LEU A 44 5.13 0.17 -0.89
N ARG A 45 5.39 -0.44 0.27
CA ARG A 45 5.82 0.27 1.48
C ARG A 45 7.18 0.93 1.29
N TYR A 46 8.11 0.29 0.59
CA TYR A 46 9.39 0.90 0.26
C TYR A 46 9.21 2.13 -0.63
N ILE A 47 8.40 2.03 -1.69
CA ILE A 47 8.06 3.16 -2.58
C ILE A 47 7.39 4.30 -1.78
N HIS A 48 6.50 3.97 -0.84
CA HIS A 48 5.86 4.93 0.07
C HIS A 48 6.92 5.73 0.86
N LEU A 49 7.91 5.05 1.45
CA LEU A 49 8.99 5.69 2.18
C LEU A 49 9.91 6.54 1.27
N VAL A 50 10.18 6.08 0.05
CA VAL A 50 10.95 6.86 -0.94
C VAL A 50 10.19 8.13 -1.33
N GLY A 51 8.88 8.04 -1.59
CA GLY A 51 8.05 9.22 -1.85
C GLY A 51 8.06 10.23 -0.70
N PHE A 52 8.12 9.74 0.54
CA PHE A 52 8.22 10.58 1.74
C PHE A 52 9.56 11.31 1.78
N ALA A 53 10.65 10.59 1.52
CA ALA A 53 12.00 11.16 1.49
C ALA A 53 12.14 12.20 0.37
N VAL A 54 11.56 11.96 -0.81
CA VAL A 54 11.58 12.93 -1.93
C VAL A 54 10.76 14.17 -1.59
N LEU A 55 9.57 14.01 -0.98
CA LEU A 55 8.74 15.12 -0.53
C LEU A 55 9.46 15.97 0.52
N LEU A 56 9.92 15.33 1.60
CA LEU A 56 10.56 16.00 2.73
C LEU A 56 11.93 16.57 2.33
N GLY A 57 12.73 15.83 1.58
CA GLY A 57 14.03 16.27 1.08
C GLY A 57 13.91 17.44 0.11
N GLY A 58 12.94 17.39 -0.81
CA GLY A 58 12.63 18.51 -1.70
C GLY A 58 12.16 19.75 -0.93
N ALA A 59 11.39 19.56 0.14
CA ALA A 59 10.95 20.65 1.00
C ALA A 59 12.12 21.26 1.79
N VAL A 60 12.94 20.44 2.44
CA VAL A 60 14.10 20.90 3.21
C VAL A 60 15.13 21.59 2.32
N ALA A 61 15.39 21.07 1.12
CA ALA A 61 16.31 21.69 0.17
C ALA A 61 15.87 23.10 -0.27
N GLN A 62 14.57 23.31 -0.48
CA GLN A 62 14.01 24.64 -0.80
C GLN A 62 14.03 25.56 0.43
N TYR A 63 13.76 25.04 1.63
CA TYR A 63 13.88 25.80 2.88
C TYR A 63 15.30 26.33 3.09
N LEU A 64 16.31 25.48 2.89
CA LEU A 64 17.72 25.84 3.03
C LEU A 64 18.19 26.79 1.93
N SER A 65 17.67 26.65 0.70
CA SER A 65 18.00 27.54 -0.42
C SER A 65 17.38 28.94 -0.31
N GLY A 66 16.52 29.21 0.69
CA GLY A 66 15.90 30.52 0.92
C GLY A 66 14.86 30.95 -0.13
N THR A 67 14.72 30.20 -1.22
CA THR A 67 13.69 30.39 -2.24
C THR A 67 12.51 29.48 -1.91
N LEU A 68 11.40 30.05 -1.46
CA LEU A 68 10.22 29.29 -1.03
C LEU A 68 9.33 28.98 -2.22
N ARG A 69 9.80 28.11 -3.12
CA ARG A 69 9.05 27.65 -4.28
C ARG A 69 8.73 26.17 -4.14
N ILE A 70 7.55 25.78 -4.64
CA ILE A 70 7.19 24.36 -4.73
C ILE A 70 8.02 23.76 -5.87
N ASN A 71 8.96 22.87 -5.53
CA ASN A 71 9.78 22.18 -6.52
C ASN A 71 9.03 20.97 -7.10
N GLN A 72 9.38 20.55 -8.32
CA GLN A 72 8.79 19.39 -8.99
C GLN A 72 8.90 18.11 -8.14
N ALA A 73 9.98 18.00 -7.35
CA ALA A 73 10.20 16.92 -6.40
C ALA A 73 9.10 16.82 -5.32
N MET A 74 8.63 17.95 -4.77
CA MET A 74 7.55 17.95 -3.79
C MET A 74 6.21 17.51 -4.39
N LEU A 75 5.97 17.79 -5.67
CA LEU A 75 4.78 17.32 -6.38
C LEU A 75 4.80 15.82 -6.61
N TRP A 76 5.91 15.30 -7.13
CA TRP A 76 6.05 13.85 -7.33
C TRP A 76 6.04 13.11 -6.00
N GLY A 77 6.68 13.66 -4.97
CA GLY A 77 6.63 13.14 -3.61
C GLY A 77 5.20 13.02 -3.08
N SER A 78 4.37 14.07 -3.22
CA SER A 78 2.99 14.04 -2.72
C SER A 78 2.09 13.10 -3.52
N ILE A 79 2.27 13.01 -4.84
CA ILE A 79 1.55 12.06 -5.70
C ILE A 79 1.89 10.63 -5.33
N ILE A 80 3.18 10.28 -5.23
CA ILE A 80 3.62 8.94 -4.82
C ILE A 80 3.07 8.63 -3.44
N GLN A 81 3.03 9.61 -2.55
CA GLN A 81 2.54 9.41 -1.19
C GLN A 81 1.05 9.12 -1.12
N LEU A 82 0.26 9.84 -1.91
CA LEU A 82 -1.17 9.61 -2.04
C LEU A 82 -1.46 8.25 -2.70
N ALA A 83 -0.80 7.97 -3.83
CA ALA A 83 -1.01 6.73 -4.59
C ALA A 83 -0.63 5.49 -3.78
N SER A 84 0.53 5.50 -3.13
CA SER A 84 0.96 4.40 -2.27
C SER A 84 0.14 4.27 -1.00
N GLY A 85 -0.36 5.38 -0.44
CA GLY A 85 -1.30 5.38 0.69
C GLY A 85 -2.63 4.69 0.36
N ILE A 86 -3.20 4.99 -0.82
CA ILE A 86 -4.41 4.32 -1.33
C ILE A 86 -4.13 2.84 -1.59
N ALA A 87 -3.02 2.53 -2.25
CA ALA A 87 -2.67 1.15 -2.59
C ALA A 87 -2.41 0.28 -1.35
N LEU A 88 -1.87 0.85 -0.25
CA LEU A 88 -1.70 0.15 1.03
C LEU A 88 -3.00 0.02 1.83
N ALA A 89 -3.99 0.89 1.59
CA ALA A 89 -5.32 0.80 2.17
C ALA A 89 -6.23 -0.21 1.43
N ALA A 90 -5.81 -0.70 0.26
CA ALA A 90 -6.53 -1.75 -0.44
C ALA A 90 -6.59 -3.03 0.41
N PRO A 91 -7.75 -3.70 0.51
CA PRO A 91 -7.98 -4.87 1.36
C PRO A 91 -7.35 -6.16 0.78
N LEU A 92 -6.11 -6.11 0.32
CA LEU A 92 -5.32 -7.29 -0.06
C LEU A 92 -4.76 -8.04 1.17
N ARG A 93 -5.18 -7.67 2.38
CA ARG A 93 -4.73 -8.32 3.61
C ARG A 93 -5.60 -9.55 3.89
N PRO A 94 -4.99 -10.72 4.14
CA PRO A 94 -5.71 -11.87 4.68
C PRO A 94 -6.42 -11.46 5.98
N GLU A 95 -7.69 -11.83 6.10
CA GLU A 95 -8.52 -11.53 7.28
C GLU A 95 -7.81 -11.97 8.57
N GLY A 96 -7.50 -11.03 9.46
CA GLY A 96 -6.90 -11.33 10.77
C GLY A 96 -6.03 -10.24 11.39
N ASP A 97 -5.34 -9.43 10.58
CA ASP A 97 -4.43 -8.36 11.06
C ASP A 97 -4.92 -6.96 10.61
N GLU A 98 -6.17 -6.62 10.94
CA GLU A 98 -6.73 -5.30 10.65
C GLU A 98 -6.17 -4.26 11.64
N PRO A 99 -5.28 -3.33 11.22
CA PRO A 99 -5.11 -2.11 11.99
C PRO A 99 -6.47 -1.40 12.04
N PRO A 100 -6.81 -0.70 13.14
CA PRO A 100 -8.10 -0.02 13.24
C PRO A 100 -8.31 0.85 12.02
N VAL A 101 -9.44 0.65 11.31
CA VAL A 101 -9.79 1.35 10.07
C VAL A 101 -9.60 2.86 10.20
N ALA A 102 -9.85 3.40 11.40
CA ALA A 102 -9.56 4.78 11.79
C ALA A 102 -8.12 5.24 11.46
N LYS A 103 -7.10 4.43 11.76
CA LYS A 103 -5.69 4.78 11.51
C LYS A 103 -5.38 4.89 10.02
N LEU A 104 -5.96 4.02 9.19
CA LEU A 104 -5.82 4.07 7.74
C LEU A 104 -6.51 5.32 7.16
N VAL A 105 -7.73 5.62 7.60
CA VAL A 105 -8.51 6.79 7.17
C VAL A 105 -7.80 8.10 7.54
N VAL A 106 -7.28 8.22 8.77
CA VAL A 106 -6.55 9.42 9.19
C VAL A 106 -5.30 9.63 8.34
N LYS A 107 -4.52 8.56 8.08
CA LYS A 107 -3.31 8.66 7.25
C LYS A 107 -3.64 9.06 5.81
N LEU A 108 -4.76 8.57 5.28
CA LEU A 108 -5.25 8.94 3.94
C LEU A 108 -5.67 10.41 3.89
N LEU A 109 -6.43 10.88 4.88
CA LEU A 109 -6.86 12.28 4.98
C LEU A 109 -5.68 13.24 5.05
N LEU A 110 -4.67 12.93 5.87
CA LEU A 110 -3.45 13.75 5.97
C LEU A 110 -2.69 13.79 4.64
N ALA A 111 -2.54 12.65 3.95
CA ALA A 111 -1.90 12.59 2.64
C ALA A 111 -2.65 13.41 1.58
N VAL A 112 -3.99 13.33 1.54
CA VAL A 112 -4.84 14.15 0.67
C VAL A 112 -4.64 15.64 0.98
N MET A 113 -4.63 16.01 2.25
CA MET A 113 -4.46 17.40 2.67
C MET A 113 -3.10 17.97 2.23
N ILE A 114 -2.02 17.21 2.39
CA ILE A 114 -0.68 17.58 1.89
C ILE A 114 -0.72 17.73 0.37
N PHE A 115 -1.31 16.78 -0.35
CA PHE A 115 -1.40 16.82 -1.81
C PHE A 115 -2.13 18.07 -2.31
N VAL A 116 -3.30 18.38 -1.74
CA VAL A 116 -4.07 19.59 -2.09
C VAL A 116 -3.27 20.86 -1.81
N MET A 117 -2.62 20.93 -0.64
CA MET A 117 -1.81 22.08 -0.23
C MET A 117 -0.61 22.31 -1.17
N VAL A 118 0.07 21.23 -1.58
CA VAL A 118 1.17 21.27 -2.56
C VAL A 118 0.66 21.63 -3.96
N PHE A 119 -0.45 21.04 -4.40
CA PHE A 119 -1.02 21.23 -5.73
C PHE A 119 -1.52 22.66 -5.93
N PHE A 120 -2.22 23.23 -4.94
CA PHE A 120 -2.70 24.60 -4.99
C PHE A 120 -1.55 25.62 -4.94
N SER A 121 -0.53 25.33 -4.14
CA SER A 121 0.64 26.20 -3.98
C SER A 121 1.57 26.19 -5.21
N ARG A 122 1.45 25.19 -6.10
CA ARG A 122 2.18 25.12 -7.39
C ARG A 122 1.97 26.36 -8.28
N ARG A 123 0.78 26.97 -8.23
CA ARG A 123 0.48 28.14 -9.07
C ARG A 123 1.01 29.47 -8.52
N ARG A 124 1.57 29.49 -7.30
CA ARG A 124 2.10 30.70 -6.68
C ARG A 124 3.60 30.82 -6.98
N ALA A 125 4.02 31.98 -7.48
CA ALA A 125 5.43 32.27 -7.78
C ALA A 125 6.30 32.36 -6.50
N GLN A 126 5.68 32.73 -5.37
CA GLN A 126 6.28 32.66 -4.03
C GLN A 126 5.26 32.14 -3.03
N VAL A 127 5.68 31.19 -2.20
CA VAL A 127 4.87 30.62 -1.12
C VAL A 127 5.27 31.30 0.19
N ASN A 128 4.28 31.69 1.00
CA ASN A 128 4.56 32.24 2.32
C ASN A 128 5.30 31.22 3.20
N LYS A 129 6.32 31.66 3.95
CA LYS A 129 7.14 30.82 4.87
C LYS A 129 6.28 29.92 5.75
N GLY A 130 5.18 30.46 6.30
CA GLY A 130 4.27 29.72 7.16
C GLY A 130 3.57 28.56 6.44
N HIS A 131 3.18 28.74 5.18
CA HIS A 131 2.52 27.68 4.39
C HIS A 131 3.49 26.55 4.05
N PHE A 132 4.75 26.90 3.76
CA PHE A 132 5.80 25.94 3.49
C PHE A 132 6.17 25.11 4.73
N LEU A 133 6.32 25.79 5.87
CA LEU A 133 6.57 25.12 7.15
C LEU A 133 5.39 24.21 7.55
N ALA A 134 4.16 24.66 7.30
CA ALA A 134 2.97 23.85 7.55
C ALA A 134 2.98 22.53 6.74
N ILE A 135 3.43 22.54 5.47
CA ILE A 135 3.58 21.32 4.67
C ILE A 135 4.61 20.37 5.31
N ILE A 136 5.76 20.88 5.75
CA ILE A 136 6.81 20.07 6.42
C ILE A 136 6.28 19.46 7.72
N VAL A 137 5.68 20.28 8.58
CA VAL A 137 5.14 19.85 9.86
C VAL A 137 4.03 18.81 9.65
N LEU A 138 3.11 19.06 8.71
CA LEU A 138 2.03 18.13 8.40
C LEU A 138 2.55 16.79 7.86
N THR A 139 3.62 16.83 7.06
CA THR A 139 4.33 15.63 6.59
C THR A 139 4.89 14.82 7.76
N LEU A 140 5.57 15.48 8.71
CA LEU A 140 6.11 14.82 9.91
C LEU A 140 5.01 14.25 10.80
N VAL A 141 3.90 14.98 10.99
CA VAL A 141 2.72 14.52 11.72
C VAL A 141 2.14 13.26 11.08
N THR A 142 2.08 13.19 9.74
CA THR A 142 1.61 12.00 9.02
C THR A 142 2.47 10.77 9.32
N ALA A 143 3.79 10.94 9.39
CA ALA A 143 4.70 9.88 9.78
C ALA A 143 4.54 9.49 11.25
N ALA A 144 4.44 10.48 12.14
CA ALA A 144 4.27 10.29 13.59
C ALA A 144 2.97 9.53 13.92
N VAL A 145 1.85 9.88 13.29
CA VAL A 145 0.57 9.15 13.41
C VAL A 145 0.74 7.71 12.92
N GLY A 146 1.51 7.49 11.86
CA GLY A 146 1.82 6.15 11.35
C GLY A 146 2.59 5.29 12.35
N THR A 147 3.57 5.87 13.05
CA THR A 147 4.53 5.13 13.90
C THR A 147 4.14 5.05 15.37
N PHE A 148 3.57 6.11 15.93
CA PHE A 148 3.26 6.20 17.38
C PHE A 148 1.87 5.73 17.74
N TRP A 149 0.92 5.71 16.79
CA TRP A 149 -0.40 5.13 17.04
C TRP A 149 -0.27 3.60 17.05
N ARG A 150 -0.30 2.98 18.23
CA ARG A 150 -0.37 1.51 18.37
C ARG A 150 -1.81 1.07 18.45
#